data_AF-A0A1Y1YNF6-F1
#
_entry.id   AF-A0A1Y1YNF6-F1
#
_cell.length_a   1.000
_cell.length_b   1.000
_cell.length_c   1.000
_cell.angle_alpha   90.00
_cell.angle_beta   90.00
_cell.angle_gamma   90.00
#
_symmetry.space_group_name_H-M   'P 1'
#
loop_
_entity.id
_entity.type
_entity.pdbx_description
1 polymer ?
#
loop_
_entity_poly.entity_id
_entity_poly.type
_entity_poly.pdbx_seq_one_letter_code
_entity_poly.pdbx_strand_id
1 'polypeptide(L)'
;MTIHREDILRLRDNRWLNDELVNFYGALIMERANNQPEKYPAIHFFNTFFYPLLAEYGYTKVERWTRKIDLFAKELVFVPIHLGAHWCCAVIDIKQKRIDYYDPLLSNNPQCHQILQEYLGNEAKAKKGIELDLSEWTLNTPKQENSYDCGVFSCQYAEYRSRKSPLTFSQRHMHQFREQMIYEIVSVNLIN
;
A
#
# COMPACT_ATOMS: atom_id res chain seq x y z
N MET A 1 -0.49 -14.86 9.14
CA MET A 1 0.89 -14.38 9.00
C MET A 1 1.49 -14.32 10.39
N THR A 2 2.77 -14.61 10.54
CA THR A 2 3.41 -14.68 11.86
C THR A 2 4.45 -13.57 11.94
N ILE A 3 4.38 -12.75 12.98
CA ILE A 3 5.35 -11.70 13.24
C ILE A 3 6.25 -12.15 14.39
N HIS A 4 7.55 -12.10 14.16
CA HIS A 4 8.55 -12.48 15.15
C HIS A 4 9.06 -11.25 15.91
N ARG A 5 9.67 -11.48 17.06
CA ARG A 5 10.25 -10.41 17.89
C ARG A 5 11.25 -9.55 17.11
N GLU A 6 12.02 -10.17 16.21
CA GLU A 6 13.00 -9.46 15.38
C GLU A 6 12.37 -8.47 14.38
N ASP A 7 11.19 -8.79 13.87
CA ASP A 7 10.40 -7.89 13.02
C ASP A 7 9.96 -6.68 13.85
N ILE A 8 9.40 -6.90 15.04
CA ILE A 8 8.99 -5.81 15.94
C ILE A 8 10.16 -4.87 16.28
N LEU A 9 11.39 -5.40 16.42
CA LEU A 9 12.58 -4.58 16.67
C LEU A 9 12.90 -3.62 15.51
N ARG A 10 12.42 -3.89 14.28
CA ARG A 10 12.56 -2.99 13.12
C ARG A 10 11.65 -1.76 13.19
N LEU A 11 10.66 -1.75 14.10
CA LEU A 11 9.85 -0.56 14.36
C LEU A 11 10.57 0.46 15.25
N ARG A 12 11.65 0.09 15.97
CA ARG A 12 12.46 1.05 16.73
C ARG A 12 13.03 2.15 15.82
N ASP A 13 13.30 3.32 16.39
CA ASP A 13 13.87 4.45 15.66
C ASP A 13 15.13 4.08 14.89
N ASN A 14 15.35 4.77 13.77
CA ASN A 14 16.51 4.60 12.88
C ASN A 14 16.61 3.19 12.25
N ARG A 15 15.52 2.44 12.17
CA ARG A 15 15.47 1.11 11.53
C ARG A 15 14.49 1.10 10.34
N TRP A 16 14.89 0.36 9.31
CA TRP A 16 14.05 0.10 8.14
C TRP A 16 13.05 -1.00 8.44
N LEU A 17 11.80 -0.78 8.05
CA LEU A 17 10.78 -1.83 8.07
C LEU A 17 11.12 -2.88 7.01
N ASN A 18 10.74 -4.13 7.28
CA ASN A 18 10.84 -5.24 6.34
C ASN A 18 9.47 -5.58 5.74
N ASP A 19 9.48 -6.53 4.79
CA ASP A 19 8.28 -7.03 4.13
C ASP A 19 7.22 -7.54 5.11
N GLU A 20 7.62 -8.30 6.14
CA GLU A 20 6.69 -8.88 7.12
C GLU A 20 5.87 -7.80 7.82
N LEU A 21 6.50 -6.72 8.29
CA LEU A 21 5.79 -5.61 8.93
C LEU A 21 4.83 -4.89 7.98
N VAL A 22 5.27 -4.58 6.75
CA VAL A 22 4.43 -3.87 5.77
C VAL A 22 3.23 -4.73 5.37
N ASN A 23 3.45 -6.02 5.12
CA ASN A 23 2.39 -6.98 4.81
C ASN A 23 1.42 -7.10 5.99
N PHE A 24 1.91 -7.14 7.23
CA PHE A 24 1.08 -7.36 8.41
C PHE A 24 0.19 -6.16 8.67
N TYR A 25 0.78 -4.97 8.58
CA TYR A 25 0.03 -3.74 8.73
C TYR A 25 -1.03 -3.58 7.64
N GLY A 26 -0.70 -3.91 6.38
CA GLY A 26 -1.68 -3.98 5.29
C GLY A 26 -2.82 -4.96 5.55
N ALA A 27 -2.53 -6.12 6.14
CA ALA A 27 -3.55 -7.09 6.55
C ALA A 27 -4.47 -6.56 7.65
N LEU A 28 -3.93 -5.88 8.67
CA LEU A 28 -4.74 -5.22 9.71
C LEU A 28 -5.67 -4.16 9.12
N ILE A 29 -5.18 -3.37 8.16
CA ILE A 29 -5.97 -2.34 7.46
C ILE A 29 -7.14 -3.00 6.71
N MET A 30 -6.89 -4.10 5.99
CA MET A 30 -7.92 -4.87 5.30
C MET A 30 -8.93 -5.49 6.28
N GLU A 31 -8.47 -6.08 7.37
CA GLU A 31 -9.32 -6.71 8.37
C GLU A 31 -10.29 -5.70 9.00
N ARG A 32 -9.79 -4.55 9.43
CA ARG A 32 -10.62 -3.44 9.93
C ARG A 32 -11.68 -3.02 8.89
N ALA A 33 -11.28 -2.85 7.63
CA ALA A 33 -12.21 -2.41 6.59
C ALA A 33 -13.31 -3.45 6.32
N ASN A 34 -12.96 -4.74 6.33
CA ASN A 34 -13.91 -5.83 6.16
C ASN A 34 -14.86 -5.99 7.35
N ASN A 35 -14.38 -5.72 8.58
CA ASN A 35 -15.17 -5.83 9.80
C ASN A 35 -16.13 -4.66 10.03
N GLN A 36 -15.90 -3.51 9.39
CA GLN A 36 -16.73 -2.29 9.50
C GLN A 36 -17.04 -1.69 8.10
N PRO A 37 -17.72 -2.44 7.21
CA PRO A 37 -17.94 -2.05 5.81
C PRO A 37 -18.84 -0.80 5.66
N GLU A 38 -19.65 -0.48 6.67
CA GLU A 38 -20.44 0.75 6.74
C GLU A 38 -19.60 2.00 7.03
N LYS A 39 -18.42 1.82 7.63
CA LYS A 39 -17.53 2.91 8.05
C LYS A 39 -16.37 3.12 7.08
N TYR A 40 -15.85 2.06 6.48
CA TYR A 40 -14.65 2.10 5.64
C TYR A 40 -14.93 1.60 4.22
N PRO A 41 -14.24 2.12 3.19
CA PRO A 41 -14.35 1.63 1.83
C PRO A 41 -13.95 0.14 1.74
N ALA A 42 -14.51 -0.57 0.76
CA ALA A 42 -14.03 -1.89 0.41
C ALA A 42 -12.64 -1.78 -0.24
N ILE A 43 -11.64 -2.44 0.35
CA ILE A 43 -10.25 -2.32 -0.11
C ILE A 43 -9.61 -3.67 -0.43
N HIS A 44 -8.48 -3.61 -1.13
CA HIS A 44 -7.52 -4.70 -1.24
C HIS A 44 -6.10 -4.18 -1.04
N PHE A 45 -5.27 -4.92 -0.32
CA PHE A 45 -3.87 -4.61 -0.11
C PHE A 45 -3.04 -5.77 -0.66
N PHE A 46 -2.27 -5.54 -1.71
CA PHE A 46 -1.35 -6.53 -2.24
C PHE A 46 -0.18 -6.73 -1.28
N ASN A 47 0.34 -7.94 -1.21
CA ASN A 47 1.59 -8.15 -0.48
C ASN A 47 2.78 -7.50 -1.24
N THR A 48 3.88 -7.28 -0.52
CA THR A 48 5.07 -6.57 -1.01
C THR A 48 5.78 -7.26 -2.18
N PHE A 49 5.51 -8.54 -2.44
CA PHE A 49 6.10 -9.29 -3.55
C PHE A 49 5.34 -9.13 -4.87
N PHE A 50 4.11 -8.58 -4.85
CA PHE A 50 3.30 -8.41 -6.05
C PHE A 50 4.00 -7.53 -7.10
N TYR A 51 4.37 -6.31 -6.71
CA TYR A 51 4.90 -5.34 -7.65
C TYR A 51 6.26 -5.74 -8.24
N PRO A 52 7.26 -6.22 -7.46
CA PRO A 52 8.52 -6.68 -8.04
C PRO A 52 8.32 -7.78 -9.10
N LEU A 53 7.45 -8.76 -8.83
CA LEU A 53 7.15 -9.82 -9.79
C LEU A 53 6.45 -9.31 -11.04
N LEU A 54 5.50 -8.39 -10.87
CA LEU A 54 4.81 -7.75 -11.99
C LEU A 54 5.79 -6.93 -12.85
N ALA A 55 6.66 -6.15 -12.21
CA ALA A 55 7.61 -5.28 -12.91
C ALA A 55 8.68 -6.07 -13.67
N GLU A 56 9.15 -7.19 -13.11
CA GLU A 56 10.20 -8.00 -13.72
C GLU A 56 9.66 -9.00 -14.77
N TYR A 57 8.50 -9.61 -14.52
CA TYR A 57 8.00 -10.73 -15.33
C TYR A 57 6.66 -10.46 -16.03
N GLY A 58 6.02 -9.32 -15.77
CA GLY A 58 4.76 -8.92 -16.38
C GLY A 58 3.51 -9.64 -15.83
N TYR A 59 2.37 -9.34 -16.45
CA TYR A 59 1.03 -9.76 -16.00
C TYR A 59 0.89 -11.28 -15.81
N THR A 60 1.43 -12.09 -16.71
CA THR A 60 1.28 -13.56 -16.67
C THR A 60 1.81 -14.18 -15.38
N LYS A 61 2.82 -13.56 -14.76
CA LYS A 61 3.38 -14.02 -13.48
C LYS A 61 2.43 -13.80 -12.30
N VAL A 62 1.59 -12.76 -12.38
CA VAL A 62 0.70 -12.33 -11.29
C VAL A 62 -0.79 -12.55 -11.56
N GLU A 63 -1.18 -13.00 -12.76
CA GLU A 63 -2.58 -13.23 -13.20
C GLU A 63 -3.44 -14.03 -12.19
N ARG A 64 -2.83 -14.97 -11.48
CA ARG A 64 -3.53 -15.86 -10.54
C ARG A 64 -3.67 -15.27 -9.13
N TRP A 65 -3.02 -14.14 -8.84
CA TRP A 65 -3.00 -13.54 -7.49
C TRP A 65 -4.38 -13.06 -7.04
N THR A 66 -5.19 -12.60 -7.99
CA THR A 66 -6.57 -12.14 -7.79
C THR A 66 -7.61 -13.24 -8.05
N ARG A 67 -7.23 -14.53 -8.20
CA ARG A 67 -8.17 -15.60 -8.58
C ARG A 67 -9.41 -15.71 -7.66
N LYS A 68 -9.27 -15.35 -6.38
CA LYS A 68 -10.34 -15.39 -5.38
C LYS A 68 -10.89 -14.01 -5.00
N ILE A 69 -10.47 -12.95 -5.68
CA ILE A 69 -10.76 -11.57 -5.31
C ILE A 69 -11.22 -10.82 -6.56
N ASP A 70 -12.40 -10.21 -6.48
CA ASP A 70 -12.83 -9.27 -7.50
C ASP A 70 -12.23 -7.89 -7.22
N LEU A 71 -11.11 -7.59 -7.89
CA LEU A 71 -10.38 -6.34 -7.70
C LEU A 71 -11.24 -5.11 -8.06
N PHE A 72 -12.09 -5.23 -9.07
CA PHE A 72 -12.94 -4.14 -9.57
C PHE A 72 -14.21 -3.92 -8.73
N ALA A 73 -14.50 -4.82 -7.79
CA ALA A 73 -15.52 -4.59 -6.76
C ALA A 73 -14.97 -3.80 -5.56
N LYS A 74 -13.66 -3.55 -5.52
CA LYS A 74 -13.03 -2.71 -4.50
C LYS A 74 -13.11 -1.25 -4.90
N GLU A 75 -13.08 -0.39 -3.90
CA GLU A 75 -12.96 1.05 -4.09
C GLU A 75 -11.50 1.48 -4.15
N LEU A 76 -10.66 0.97 -3.24
CA LEU A 76 -9.23 1.27 -3.20
C LEU A 76 -8.39 -0.01 -3.25
N VAL A 77 -7.30 0.03 -4.01
CA VAL A 77 -6.29 -1.03 -4.05
C VAL A 77 -4.94 -0.44 -3.68
N PHE A 78 -4.29 -1.02 -2.69
CA PHE A 78 -2.99 -0.60 -2.20
C PHE A 78 -1.91 -1.55 -2.73
N VAL A 79 -0.85 -0.97 -3.27
CA VAL A 79 0.32 -1.70 -3.77
C VAL A 79 1.57 -1.14 -3.08
N PRO A 80 2.17 -1.87 -2.12
CA PRO A 80 3.49 -1.54 -1.61
C PRO A 80 4.53 -1.65 -2.73
N ILE A 81 5.41 -0.66 -2.82
CA ILE A 81 6.46 -0.60 -3.83
C ILE A 81 7.80 -0.61 -3.10
N HIS A 82 8.55 -1.70 -3.23
CA HIS A 82 9.89 -1.82 -2.66
C HIS A 82 10.94 -1.59 -3.75
N LEU A 83 11.70 -0.51 -3.66
CA LEU A 83 12.76 -0.14 -4.59
C LEU A 83 14.14 -0.43 -4.00
N GLY A 84 14.30 -1.63 -3.44
CA GLY A 84 15.55 -2.13 -2.84
C GLY A 84 15.80 -1.65 -1.41
N ALA A 85 15.99 -0.35 -1.21
CA ALA A 85 16.22 0.27 0.11
C ALA A 85 15.18 1.32 0.48
N HIS A 86 14.13 1.46 -0.34
CA HIS A 86 13.13 2.52 -0.24
C HIS A 86 11.73 1.96 -0.41
N TRP A 87 10.84 2.36 0.49
CA TRP A 87 9.43 2.00 0.47
C TRP A 87 8.59 3.16 -0.04
N CYS A 88 7.74 2.86 -1.02
CA CYS A 88 6.67 3.73 -1.49
C CYS A 88 5.33 2.98 -1.44
N CYS A 89 4.24 3.70 -1.67
CA CYS A 89 2.91 3.10 -1.76
C CYS A 89 2.18 3.67 -2.98
N ALA A 90 1.69 2.81 -3.87
CA ALA A 90 0.72 3.21 -4.88
C ALA A 90 -0.70 2.88 -4.39
N VAL A 91 -1.64 3.80 -4.63
CA VAL A 91 -3.05 3.63 -4.33
C VAL A 91 -3.84 3.80 -5.62
N ILE A 92 -4.51 2.74 -6.04
CA ILE A 92 -5.40 2.74 -7.20
C ILE A 92 -6.81 3.00 -6.66
N ASP A 93 -7.40 4.12 -7.06
CA ASP A 93 -8.80 4.43 -6.80
C ASP A 93 -9.63 3.96 -8.00
N ILE A 94 -10.32 2.83 -7.83
CA ILE A 94 -11.11 2.20 -8.88
C ILE A 94 -12.32 3.07 -9.24
N LYS A 95 -12.90 3.79 -8.27
CA LYS A 95 -14.06 4.65 -8.51
C LYS A 95 -13.69 5.92 -9.26
N GLN A 96 -12.59 6.55 -8.87
CA GLN A 96 -12.09 7.78 -9.48
C GLN A 96 -11.19 7.53 -10.69
N LYS A 97 -10.91 6.25 -11.02
CA LYS A 97 -10.09 5.87 -12.17
C LYS A 97 -8.71 6.55 -12.18
N ARG A 98 -8.08 6.61 -11.01
CA ARG A 98 -6.76 7.23 -10.84
C ARG A 98 -5.78 6.36 -10.08
N ILE A 99 -4.49 6.62 -10.29
CA ILE A 99 -3.40 6.00 -9.53
C ILE A 99 -2.62 7.10 -8.82
N ASP A 100 -2.65 7.10 -7.49
CA ASP A 100 -1.86 8.01 -6.67
C ASP A 100 -0.58 7.30 -6.22
N TYR A 101 0.58 7.90 -6.46
CA TYR A 101 1.87 7.35 -6.04
C TYR A 101 2.46 8.17 -4.91
N TYR A 102 2.60 7.52 -3.76
CA TYR A 102 3.12 8.11 -2.55
C TYR A 102 4.58 7.72 -2.33
N ASP A 103 5.46 8.68 -2.58
CA ASP A 103 6.90 8.55 -2.42
C ASP A 103 7.40 9.50 -1.32
N PRO A 104 7.81 8.98 -0.16
CA PRO A 104 8.36 9.79 0.92
C PRO A 104 9.57 10.67 0.52
N LEU A 105 10.34 10.26 -0.48
CA LEU A 105 11.54 10.96 -0.98
C LEU A 105 11.27 11.76 -2.26
N LEU A 106 10.01 11.86 -2.71
CA LEU A 106 9.61 12.62 -3.89
C LEU A 106 10.30 12.22 -5.20
N SER A 107 10.66 10.95 -5.36
CA SER A 107 10.98 10.44 -6.68
C SER A 107 9.70 10.33 -7.50
N ASN A 108 9.67 10.85 -8.73
CA ASN A 108 8.63 10.44 -9.67
C ASN A 108 8.99 9.04 -10.18
N ASN A 109 7.98 8.19 -10.35
CA ASN A 109 8.16 6.85 -10.89
C ASN A 109 7.15 6.59 -12.03
N PRO A 110 7.34 7.22 -13.20
CA PRO A 110 6.44 7.04 -14.34
C PRO A 110 6.42 5.58 -14.83
N GLN A 111 7.50 4.83 -14.61
CA GLN A 111 7.54 3.41 -14.91
C GLN A 111 6.57 2.62 -14.02
N CYS A 112 6.49 2.93 -12.73
CA CYS A 112 5.50 2.33 -11.83
C CYS A 112 4.07 2.62 -12.30
N HIS A 113 3.80 3.86 -12.74
CA HIS A 113 2.50 4.21 -13.32
C HIS A 113 2.15 3.30 -14.49
N GLN A 114 3.04 3.24 -15.48
CA GLN A 114 2.82 2.48 -16.70
C GLN A 114 2.58 0.99 -16.39
N ILE A 115 3.42 0.40 -15.54
CA ILE A 115 3.31 -1.02 -15.16
C ILE A 115 1.95 -1.30 -14.49
N LEU A 116 1.51 -0.44 -13.56
CA LEU A 116 0.24 -0.63 -12.87
C LEU A 116 -0.96 -0.39 -13.80
N GLN A 117 -0.87 0.58 -14.70
CA GLN A 117 -1.89 0.85 -15.71
C GLN A 117 -2.03 -0.34 -16.67
N GLU A 118 -0.92 -0.88 -17.18
CA GLU A 118 -0.89 -2.08 -18.02
C GLU A 118 -1.44 -3.31 -17.28
N TYR A 119 -1.07 -3.49 -16.01
CA TYR A 119 -1.64 -4.55 -15.17
C TYR A 119 -3.17 -4.45 -15.08
N LEU A 120 -3.69 -3.26 -14.76
CA LEU A 120 -5.13 -3.05 -14.61
C LEU A 120 -5.89 -3.26 -15.91
N GLY A 121 -5.34 -2.83 -17.05
CA GLY A 121 -5.92 -3.09 -18.37
C GLY A 121 -5.99 -4.58 -18.69
N ASN A 122 -4.91 -5.32 -18.45
CA ASN A 122 -4.87 -6.77 -18.64
C ASN A 122 -5.84 -7.51 -17.70
N GLU A 123 -5.87 -7.13 -16.41
CA GLU A 123 -6.75 -7.72 -15.40
C GLU A 123 -8.23 -7.43 -15.73
N ALA A 124 -8.56 -6.20 -16.14
CA ALA A 124 -9.92 -5.81 -16.52
C ALA A 124 -10.41 -6.61 -17.72
N LYS A 125 -9.57 -6.72 -18.75
CA LYS A 125 -9.86 -7.52 -19.94
C LYS A 125 -10.05 -9.00 -19.58
N ALA A 126 -9.16 -9.57 -18.77
CA ALA A 126 -9.19 -10.99 -18.43
C ALA A 126 -10.34 -11.38 -17.49
N LYS A 127 -10.69 -10.55 -16.51
CA LYS A 127 -11.69 -10.90 -15.48
C LYS A 127 -13.07 -10.33 -15.75
N LYS A 128 -13.18 -9.21 -16.47
CA LYS A 128 -14.44 -8.50 -16.72
C LYS A 128 -14.78 -8.37 -18.20
N GLY A 129 -13.83 -8.62 -19.11
CA GLY A 129 -14.03 -8.40 -20.53
C GLY A 129 -14.21 -6.92 -20.90
N ILE A 130 -13.74 -6.00 -20.05
CA ILE A 130 -13.86 -4.56 -20.26
C ILE A 130 -12.48 -3.94 -20.53
N GLU A 131 -12.47 -2.83 -21.25
CA GLU A 131 -11.32 -1.94 -21.33
C GLU A 131 -11.43 -0.89 -20.23
N LEU A 132 -10.31 -0.66 -19.53
CA LEU A 132 -10.20 0.31 -18.46
C LEU A 132 -9.19 1.37 -18.89
N ASP A 133 -9.63 2.62 -18.98
CA ASP A 133 -8.74 3.76 -19.14
C ASP A 133 -8.54 4.44 -17.79
N LEU A 134 -7.27 4.55 -17.37
CA LEU A 134 -6.82 5.21 -16.16
C LEU A 134 -5.76 6.22 -16.58
N SER A 135 -6.15 7.47 -16.80
CA SER A 135 -5.26 8.51 -17.33
C SER A 135 -4.83 9.53 -16.27
N GLU A 136 -5.41 9.48 -15.07
CA GLU A 136 -5.09 10.43 -13.99
C GLU A 136 -4.09 9.87 -12.98
N TRP A 137 -3.06 10.66 -12.68
CA TRP A 137 -2.01 10.37 -11.72
C TRP A 137 -1.64 11.61 -10.90
N THR A 138 -1.46 11.46 -9.59
CA THR A 138 -1.02 12.56 -8.71
C THR A 138 0.20 12.19 -7.86
N LEU A 139 1.03 13.21 -7.54
CA LEU A 139 2.32 13.07 -6.84
C LEU A 139 2.40 13.82 -5.50
N ASN A 140 1.30 14.41 -5.01
CA ASN A 140 1.38 15.33 -3.88
C ASN A 140 1.21 14.63 -2.52
N THR A 141 2.29 14.50 -1.75
CA THR A 141 2.33 13.69 -0.52
C THR A 141 3.24 14.30 0.56
N PRO A 142 3.00 14.01 1.86
CA PRO A 142 3.97 14.29 2.93
C PRO A 142 5.35 13.72 2.61
N LYS A 143 6.40 14.23 3.23
CA LYS A 143 7.78 13.87 2.90
C LYS A 143 8.52 13.39 4.13
N GLN A 144 9.41 12.42 3.92
CA GLN A 144 10.41 12.08 4.92
C GLN A 144 11.61 13.01 4.82
N GLU A 145 12.30 13.18 5.93
CA GLU A 145 13.51 14.01 6.04
C GLU A 145 14.74 13.18 6.44
N ASN A 146 14.59 11.86 6.56
CA ASN A 146 15.66 10.91 6.88
C ASN A 146 15.70 9.73 5.90
N SER A 147 16.54 8.72 6.16
CA SER A 147 16.76 7.58 5.28
C SER A 147 16.05 6.28 5.73
N TYR A 148 15.23 6.31 6.78
CA TYR A 148 14.73 5.10 7.42
C TYR A 148 13.24 5.03 7.70
N ASP A 149 12.52 6.14 7.58
CA ASP A 149 11.08 6.19 7.84
C ASP A 149 10.20 5.85 6.63
N CYS A 150 10.78 5.58 5.45
CA CYS A 150 10.01 5.31 4.22
C CYS A 150 8.94 4.23 4.39
N GLY A 151 9.25 3.16 5.14
CA GLY A 151 8.31 2.09 5.44
C GLY A 151 7.16 2.55 6.34
N VAL A 152 7.44 3.40 7.32
CA VAL A 152 6.43 3.98 8.21
C VAL A 152 5.54 4.95 7.44
N PHE A 153 6.12 5.87 6.66
CA PHE A 153 5.36 6.76 5.77
C PHE A 153 4.45 5.97 4.83
N SER A 154 4.98 4.91 4.17
CA SER A 154 4.21 4.06 3.26
C SER A 154 3.01 3.39 3.94
N CYS A 155 3.21 2.87 5.15
CA CYS A 155 2.13 2.31 5.96
C CYS A 155 1.08 3.38 6.33
N GLN A 156 1.51 4.58 6.72
CA GLN A 156 0.63 5.67 7.12
C GLN A 156 -0.12 6.29 5.93
N TYR A 157 0.46 6.32 4.72
CA TYR A 157 -0.30 6.68 3.52
C TYR A 157 -1.46 5.71 3.30
N ALA A 158 -1.19 4.40 3.36
CA ALA A 158 -2.23 3.40 3.20
C ALA A 158 -3.29 3.49 4.31
N GLU A 159 -2.86 3.66 5.55
CA GLU A 159 -3.74 3.83 6.72
C GLU A 159 -4.72 4.99 6.51
N TYR A 160 -4.21 6.20 6.26
CA TYR A 160 -5.03 7.39 6.11
C TYR A 160 -5.96 7.28 4.90
N ARG A 161 -5.44 6.82 3.75
CA ARG A 161 -6.24 6.68 2.53
C ARG A 161 -7.31 5.60 2.66
N SER A 162 -7.04 4.51 3.37
CA SER A 162 -8.04 3.46 3.63
C SER A 162 -9.24 3.96 4.44
N ARG A 163 -9.12 5.10 5.12
CA ARG A 163 -10.23 5.78 5.82
C ARG A 163 -10.73 7.04 5.10
N LYS A 164 -10.26 7.30 3.88
CA LYS A 164 -10.50 8.55 3.12
C LYS A 164 -10.11 9.81 3.89
N SER A 165 -9.12 9.69 4.78
CA SER A 165 -8.61 10.80 5.58
C SER A 165 -7.61 11.65 4.78
N PRO A 166 -7.61 12.98 4.93
CA PRO A 166 -6.54 13.82 4.39
C PRO A 166 -5.20 13.51 5.08
N LEU A 167 -4.10 13.51 4.32
CA LEU A 167 -2.77 13.27 4.85
C LEU A 167 -2.26 14.46 5.67
N THR A 168 -2.60 14.50 6.95
CA THR A 168 -2.28 15.61 7.88
C THR A 168 -1.01 15.38 8.70
N PHE A 169 -0.28 14.30 8.44
CA PHE A 169 0.94 13.96 9.15
C PHE A 169 2.22 14.45 8.45
N SER A 170 3.32 14.48 9.19
CA SER A 170 4.66 14.82 8.70
C SER A 170 5.73 14.04 9.45
N GLN A 171 7.00 14.27 9.13
CA GLN A 171 8.17 13.64 9.75
C GLN A 171 8.14 13.66 11.29
N ARG A 172 7.61 14.72 11.91
CA ARG A 172 7.55 14.89 13.37
C ARG A 172 6.72 13.80 14.08
N HIS A 173 5.82 13.12 13.36
CA HIS A 173 4.96 12.08 13.94
C HIS A 173 5.55 10.67 13.79
N MET A 174 6.67 10.47 13.06
CA MET A 174 7.17 9.12 12.76
C MET A 174 7.56 8.32 13.99
N HIS A 175 8.14 8.96 15.01
CA HIS A 175 8.44 8.31 16.28
C HIS A 175 7.16 7.79 16.96
N GLN A 176 6.14 8.65 17.08
CA GLN A 176 4.85 8.26 17.64
C GLN A 176 4.19 7.14 16.82
N PHE A 177 4.23 7.21 15.48
CA PHE A 177 3.67 6.17 14.64
C PHE A 177 4.40 4.84 14.77
N ARG A 178 5.72 4.85 15.00
CA ARG A 178 6.47 3.62 15.30
C ARG A 178 5.98 2.97 16.58
N GLU A 179 5.80 3.74 17.65
CA GLU A 179 5.25 3.22 18.91
C GLU A 179 3.81 2.72 18.76
N GLN A 180 2.99 3.48 18.03
CA GLN A 180 1.61 3.09 17.72
C GLN A 180 1.58 1.77 16.94
N MET A 181 2.35 1.65 15.86
CA MET A 181 2.42 0.43 15.04
C MET A 181 2.88 -0.78 15.88
N ILE A 182 3.81 -0.61 16.83
CA ILE A 182 4.21 -1.69 17.75
C ILE A 182 2.99 -2.16 18.54
N TYR A 183 2.25 -1.25 19.16
CA TYR A 183 1.05 -1.60 19.92
C TYR A 183 0.01 -2.28 19.01
N GLU A 184 -0.27 -1.72 17.84
CA GLU A 184 -1.30 -2.22 16.92
C GLU A 184 -0.97 -3.61 16.39
N ILE A 185 0.29 -3.88 16.08
CA ILE A 185 0.74 -5.19 15.61
C ILE A 185 0.71 -6.23 16.73
N VAL A 186 1.16 -5.87 17.94
CA VAL A 186 1.16 -6.78 19.09
C VAL A 186 -0.25 -7.08 19.58
N SER A 187 -1.14 -6.09 19.57
CA SER A 187 -2.54 -6.25 19.97
C SER A 187 -3.46 -6.75 18.85
N VAL A 188 -2.96 -6.82 17.62
CA VAL A 188 -3.72 -7.16 16.40
C VAL A 188 -4.97 -6.27 16.27
N ASN A 189 -4.79 -4.98 16.53
CA ASN A 189 -5.88 -4.00 16.55
C ASN A 189 -5.37 -2.61 16.19
N LEU A 190 -5.92 -1.99 15.14
CA LEU A 190 -5.61 -0.61 14.77
C LEU A 190 -6.32 0.36 15.72
N ILE A 191 -5.57 1.29 16.32
CA ILE A 191 -6.13 2.28 17.22
C ILE A 191 -6.62 3.45 16.38
N ASN A 192 -7.94 3.67 16.37
CA ASN A 192 -8.60 4.78 15.68
C ASN A 192 -9.61 5.46 16.58
#